data_AF-A0A5N5FBG5-F1
#
_entry.id   AF-A0A5N5FBG5-F1
#
_cell.length_a   1.000
_cell.length_b   1.000
_cell.length_c   1.000
_cell.angle_alpha   90.00
_cell.angle_beta   90.00
_cell.angle_gamma   90.00
#
_symmetry.space_group_name_H-M   'P 1'
#
loop_
_entity.id
_entity.type
_entity.pdbx_description
1 polymer ?
#
loop_
_entity_poly.entity_id
_entity_poly.type
_entity_poly.pdbx_seq_one_letter_code
_entity_poly.pdbx_strand_id
1 'polypeptide(L)'
;MLIFYSSFTWKNWVALLLTSLAYYFPYQQLAQMANPSCGDDGELLDGGFDMTTGGVCGYLHDVIYITGFVQVMSIISGKFWYTYLLVRSHFLLHCMYIPA
;
A
#
# COMPACT_ATOMS: atom_id res chain seq x y z
N MET A 1 9.66 2.83 31.72
CA MET A 1 9.00 2.11 30.61
C MET A 1 7.55 1.83 31.02
N LEU A 2 6.66 2.84 30.95
CA LEU A 2 5.37 2.82 31.70
C LEU A 2 4.17 3.39 30.92
N ILE A 3 4.27 3.68 29.62
CA ILE A 3 3.18 4.36 28.89
C ILE A 3 2.23 3.36 28.18
N PHE A 4 2.63 2.11 27.92
CA PHE A 4 1.84 1.16 27.12
C PHE A 4 1.70 -0.25 27.73
N TYR A 5 1.73 -0.39 29.06
CA TYR A 5 1.69 -1.72 29.71
C TYR A 5 0.42 -2.55 29.38
N SER A 6 -0.70 -1.89 29.01
CA SER A 6 -1.98 -2.55 28.68
C SER A 6 -2.42 -2.38 27.21
N SER A 7 -1.77 -1.48 26.45
CA SER A 7 -2.16 -1.18 25.06
C SER A 7 -1.74 -2.27 24.07
N PHE A 8 -0.75 -3.10 24.42
CA PHE A 8 -0.28 -4.17 23.56
C PHE A 8 -1.08 -5.47 23.77
N THR A 9 -2.21 -5.60 23.08
CA THR A 9 -3.07 -6.78 23.14
C THR A 9 -2.85 -7.69 21.91
N TRP A 10 -3.38 -8.92 21.94
CA TRP A 10 -3.37 -9.85 20.79
C TRP A 10 -3.93 -9.24 19.49
N LYS A 11 -4.85 -8.25 19.62
CA LYS A 11 -5.40 -7.47 18.50
C LYS A 11 -4.32 -6.77 17.69
N ASN A 12 -3.21 -6.36 18.30
CA ASN A 12 -2.10 -5.71 17.59
C ASN A 12 -1.31 -6.70 16.73
N TRP A 13 -1.25 -7.99 17.12
CA TRP A 13 -0.66 -9.02 16.28
C TRP A 13 -1.52 -9.27 15.03
N VAL A 14 -2.84 -9.34 15.19
CA VAL A 14 -3.76 -9.45 14.05
C VAL A 14 -3.69 -8.21 13.17
N ALA A 15 -3.67 -7.03 13.78
CA ALA A 15 -3.47 -5.76 13.08
C ALA A 15 -2.19 -5.77 12.26
N LEU A 16 -1.06 -6.18 12.86
CA LEU A 16 0.23 -6.27 12.21
C LEU A 16 0.20 -7.23 11.02
N LEU A 17 -0.40 -8.41 11.17
CA LEU A 17 -0.53 -9.38 10.08
C LEU A 17 -1.36 -8.81 8.94
N LEU A 18 -2.50 -8.19 9.26
CA LEU A 18 -3.41 -7.64 8.28
C LEU A 18 -2.81 -6.45 7.53
N THR A 19 -2.13 -5.53 8.22
CA THR A 19 -1.42 -4.42 7.57
C THR A 19 -0.22 -4.90 6.77
N SER A 20 0.48 -5.96 7.21
CA SER A 20 1.59 -6.55 6.46
C SER A 20 1.11 -7.16 5.14
N LEU A 21 -0.04 -7.84 5.14
CA LEU A 21 -0.66 -8.33 3.91
C LEU A 21 -1.12 -7.18 3.00
N ALA A 22 -1.75 -6.15 3.59
CA ALA A 22 -2.19 -4.96 2.85
C ALA A 22 -1.02 -4.16 2.24
N TYR A 23 0.18 -4.23 2.84
CA TYR A 23 1.41 -3.69 2.30
C TYR A 23 2.01 -4.58 1.20
N TYR A 24 1.94 -5.91 1.37
CA TYR A 24 2.57 -6.87 0.47
C TYR A 24 1.95 -6.89 -0.94
N PHE A 25 0.62 -6.85 -1.05
CA PHE A 25 -0.03 -6.93 -2.37
C PHE A 25 0.29 -5.75 -3.30
N PRO A 26 0.15 -4.48 -2.88
CA PRO A 26 0.53 -3.33 -3.71
C PRO A 26 2.02 -3.32 -4.04
N TYR A 27 2.86 -3.72 -3.09
CA TYR A 27 4.30 -3.83 -3.32
C TYR A 27 4.62 -4.85 -4.42
N GLN A 28 3.99 -6.02 -4.40
CA GLN A 28 4.19 -7.04 -5.43
C GLN A 28 3.75 -6.52 -6.81
N GLN A 29 2.63 -5.79 -6.88
CA GLN A 29 2.15 -5.19 -8.13
C GLN A 29 3.15 -4.17 -8.67
N LEU A 30 3.66 -3.27 -7.82
CA LEU A 30 4.69 -2.30 -8.20
C LEU A 30 5.98 -2.98 -8.67
N ALA A 31 6.42 -4.03 -7.96
CA ALA A 31 7.61 -4.77 -8.33
C ALA A 31 7.46 -5.49 -9.68
N GLN A 32 6.26 -5.96 -10.03
CA GLN A 32 5.99 -6.52 -11.35
C GLN A 32 5.94 -5.45 -12.43
N MET A 33 5.35 -4.28 -12.14
CA MET A 33 5.30 -3.16 -13.08
C MET A 33 6.68 -2.58 -13.37
N ALA A 34 7.58 -2.56 -12.39
CA ALA A 34 8.92 -2.03 -12.54
C ALA A 34 9.92 -3.01 -13.18
N ASN A 35 9.59 -4.31 -13.23
CA ASN A 35 10.49 -5.30 -13.81
C ASN A 35 10.43 -5.25 -15.34
N PRO A 36 11.59 -5.17 -16.02
CA PRO A 36 11.64 -5.30 -17.47
C PRO A 36 11.25 -6.71 -17.90
N SER A 37 10.59 -6.83 -19.04
CA SER A 37 10.31 -8.12 -19.68
C SER A 37 11.25 -8.33 -20.85
N CYS A 38 11.88 -9.50 -20.91
CA CYS A 38 12.75 -9.90 -22.01
C CYS A 38 12.19 -11.14 -22.71
N GLY A 39 12.38 -11.24 -24.02
CA GLY A 39 12.06 -12.40 -24.83
C GLY A 39 13.04 -13.55 -24.61
N ASP A 40 12.71 -14.72 -25.17
CA ASP A 40 13.50 -15.95 -25.02
C ASP A 40 14.90 -15.87 -25.65
N ASP A 41 15.10 -14.93 -26.57
CA ASP A 41 16.37 -14.59 -27.21
C ASP A 41 17.17 -13.50 -26.47
N GLY A 42 16.63 -12.99 -25.36
CA GLY A 42 17.20 -11.90 -24.58
C GLY A 42 16.88 -10.50 -25.13
N GLU A 43 15.99 -10.38 -26.12
CA GLU A 43 15.53 -9.08 -26.61
C GLU A 43 14.67 -8.37 -25.55
N LEU A 44 14.85 -7.06 -25.40
CA LEU A 44 14.04 -6.27 -24.45
C LEU A 44 12.65 -6.05 -25.06
N LEU A 45 11.63 -6.62 -24.42
CA LEU A 45 10.23 -6.47 -24.84
C LEU A 45 9.57 -5.25 -24.18
N ASP A 46 9.85 -5.05 -22.89
CA ASP A 46 9.42 -3.88 -22.11
C ASP A 46 10.51 -3.50 -21.11
N GLY A 47 10.85 -2.22 -21.03
CA GLY A 47 11.84 -1.69 -20.09
C GLY A 47 11.37 -1.62 -18.63
N GLY A 48 10.09 -1.89 -18.39
CA GLY A 48 9.45 -1.68 -17.10
C GLY A 48 8.84 -0.27 -17.01
N PHE A 49 7.83 -0.15 -16.16
CA PHE A 49 7.05 1.06 -16.01
C PHE A 49 7.74 2.08 -15.10
N ASP A 50 7.78 3.34 -15.51
CA ASP A 50 8.28 4.43 -14.67
C ASP A 50 7.32 4.66 -13.49
N MET A 51 7.76 4.27 -12.29
CA MET A 51 6.97 4.38 -11.06
C MET A 51 6.71 5.82 -10.60
N THR A 52 7.35 6.82 -11.21
CA THR A 52 7.07 8.23 -10.94
C THR A 52 5.91 8.77 -11.77
N THR A 53 5.52 8.04 -12.81
CA THR A 53 4.33 8.33 -13.60
C THR A 53 3.10 8.06 -12.73
N GLY A 54 2.32 9.10 -12.44
CA GLY A 54 1.12 9.03 -11.61
C GLY A 54 0.05 8.07 -12.15
N GLY A 55 -1.16 8.12 -11.59
CA GLY A 55 -2.21 7.16 -11.93
C GLY A 55 -2.18 5.94 -11.02
N VAL A 56 -2.23 4.75 -11.58
CA VAL A 56 -2.26 3.48 -10.80
C VAL A 56 -1.03 3.33 -9.91
N CYS A 57 0.16 3.68 -10.40
CA CYS A 57 1.39 3.59 -9.60
C CYS A 57 1.35 4.53 -8.38
N GLY A 58 0.94 5.78 -8.58
CA GLY A 58 0.75 6.75 -7.50
C GLY A 58 -0.30 6.28 -6.48
N TYR A 59 -1.38 5.67 -6.94
CA TYR A 59 -2.38 5.08 -6.05
C TYR A 59 -1.81 3.93 -5.21
N LEU A 60 -1.06 3.00 -5.81
CA LEU A 60 -0.43 1.90 -5.07
C LEU A 60 0.59 2.42 -4.04
N HIS A 61 1.33 3.49 -4.37
CA HIS A 61 2.18 4.20 -3.42
C HIS A 61 1.39 4.79 -2.25
N ASP A 62 0.27 5.47 -2.51
CA ASP A 62 -0.60 6.04 -1.46
C ASP A 62 -1.14 4.96 -0.52
N VAL A 63 -1.55 3.80 -1.06
CA VAL A 63 -2.01 2.64 -0.27
C VAL A 63 -0.90 2.16 0.67
N ILE A 64 0.33 2.03 0.17
CA ILE A 64 1.49 1.62 0.98
C ILE A 64 1.78 2.65 2.08
N TYR A 65 1.81 3.95 1.76
CA TYR A 65 2.09 4.99 2.73
C TYR A 65 1.05 5.06 3.85
N ILE A 66 -0.24 5.01 3.51
CA ILE A 66 -1.32 5.04 4.49
C ILE A 66 -1.32 3.76 5.34
N THR A 67 -1.06 2.60 4.73
CA THR A 67 -0.96 1.31 5.45
C THR A 67 0.16 1.33 6.48
N GLY A 68 1.34 1.85 6.12
CA GLY A 68 2.47 2.02 7.04
C GLY A 68 2.14 2.98 8.19
N PHE A 69 1.47 4.10 7.88
CA PHE A 69 1.01 5.05 8.90
C PHE A 69 0.02 4.39 9.88
N VAL A 70 -0.99 3.65 9.37
CA VAL A 70 -1.96 2.95 10.21
C VAL A 70 -1.29 1.89 11.08
N GLN A 71 -0.32 1.14 10.53
CA GLN A 71 0.39 0.11 11.27
C GLN A 71 1.09 0.68 12.51
N VAL A 72 1.78 1.81 12.39
CA VAL A 72 2.47 2.45 13.53
C VAL A 72 1.47 3.14 14.47
N MET A 73 0.55 3.94 13.93
CA MET A 73 -0.36 4.75 14.74
C MET A 73 -1.44 3.92 15.45
N SER A 74 -1.78 2.73 14.91
CA SER A 74 -2.72 1.81 15.55
C SER A 74 -2.26 1.32 16.92
N ILE A 75 -0.94 1.30 17.18
CA ILE A 75 -0.35 0.98 18.49
C ILE A 75 -0.75 2.03 19.54
N ILE A 76 -0.87 3.29 19.12
CA ILE A 76 -1.25 4.41 19.98
C ILE A 76 -2.78 4.48 20.12
N SER A 77 -3.52 4.30 19.01
CA SER A 77 -4.98 4.31 19.04
C SER A 77 -5.62 3.53 17.89
N GLY A 78 -6.62 2.69 18.21
CA GLY A 78 -7.42 2.00 17.19
C GLY A 78 -8.25 2.93 16.28
N LYS A 79 -8.40 4.22 16.64
CA LYS A 79 -9.11 5.21 15.81
C LYS A 79 -8.41 5.45 14.46
N PHE A 80 -7.11 5.23 14.37
CA PHE A 80 -6.36 5.45 13.13
C PHE A 80 -6.76 4.49 12.00
N TRP A 81 -7.43 3.37 12.30
CA TRP A 81 -8.02 2.49 11.28
C TRP A 81 -9.03 3.20 10.37
N TYR A 82 -9.69 4.25 10.85
CA TYR A 82 -10.61 5.05 10.03
C TYR A 82 -9.92 5.81 8.90
N THR A 83 -8.59 5.98 8.93
CA THR A 83 -7.86 6.61 7.82
C THR A 83 -7.91 5.79 6.52
N TYR A 84 -8.20 4.48 6.58
CA TYR A 84 -8.49 3.69 5.37
C TYR A 84 -9.74 4.17 4.61
N LEU A 85 -10.65 4.90 5.25
CA LEU A 85 -11.78 5.51 4.55
C LEU A 85 -11.32 6.57 3.53
N LEU A 86 -10.19 7.24 3.81
CA LEU A 86 -9.58 8.21 2.88
C LEU A 86 -9.05 7.52 1.62
N VAL A 87 -8.49 6.31 1.77
CA VAL A 87 -8.02 5.49 0.63
C VAL A 87 -9.19 5.14 -0.29
N ARG A 88 -10.33 4.74 0.29
CA ARG A 88 -11.54 4.40 -0.49
C ARG A 88 -12.11 5.62 -1.22
N SER A 89 -12.17 6.78 -0.58
CA SER A 89 -12.64 8.01 -1.24
C SER A 89 -11.70 8.45 -2.35
N HIS A 90 -10.38 8.35 -2.14
CA HIS A 90 -9.39 8.72 -3.15
C HIS A 90 -9.46 7.81 -4.38
N PHE A 91 -9.57 6.49 -4.17
CA PHE A 91 -9.73 5.51 -5.25
C PHE A 91 -10.99 5.78 -6.10
N LEU A 92 -12.13 6.03 -5.45
CA LEU A 92 -13.39 6.30 -6.15
C LEU A 92 -13.34 7.60 -6.97
N LEU A 93 -12.72 8.66 -6.43
CA LEU A 93 -12.52 9.91 -7.15
C LEU A 93 -11.57 9.73 -8.34
N HIS A 94 -10.49 8.97 -8.17
CA HIS A 94 -9.53 8.70 -9.24
C HIS A 94 -10.14 7.86 -10.38
N CYS A 95 -10.97 6.85 -10.05
CA CYS A 95 -11.74 6.09 -11.05
C CYS A 95 -12.82 6.92 -11.76
N MET A 96 -13.39 7.94 -11.12
CA MET A 96 -14.35 8.84 -11.78
C MET A 96 -13.69 9.88 -12.69
N TYR A 97 -12.40 10.21 -12.48
CA TYR A 97 -11.71 11.29 -13.19
C TYR A 97 -10.74 10.83 -14.29
N ILE A 98 -10.53 9.52 -14.44
CA ILE A 98 -9.79 8.95 -15.58
C ILE A 98 -10.78 8.70 -16.72
N PRO A 99 -10.72 9.44 -17.84
CA PRO A 99 -11.39 9.01 -19.06
C PRO A 99 -10.73 7.70 -19.53
N ALA A 100 -11.58 6.71 -19.78
CA ALA A 100 -11.19 5.43 -20.38
C ALA A 100 -10.50 5.61 -21.74
#